data_AF-A0A345RC08-F1
#
_entry.id   AF-A0A345RC08-F1
#
_cell.length_a   1.000
_cell.length_b   1.000
_cell.length_c   1.000
_cell.angle_alpha   90.00
_cell.angle_beta   90.00
_cell.angle_gamma   90.00
#
_symmetry.space_group_name_H-M   'P 1'
#
loop_
_entity.id
_entity.type
_entity.pdbx_description
1 polymer ?
#
loop_
_entity_poly.entity_id
_entity_poly.type
_entity_poly.pdbx_seq_one_letter_code
_entity_poly.pdbx_strand_id
1 'polypeptide(L)'
;MGLAGLSGSSLSDAISSVFSGNKGKRSKESKQARTSVSKNQHGKVASNLKGLNAAHASQTARLNASPNSRVGKIAGYQEATISEIGLTDQIAALNEQVDDTVATTAEFVAENISEDSLVSPEEITEAIDALDPAADDYQSDVDAIAAAMSGLDPNVTENEQALAEVSESIDSTVAAQDAQAELAENIAELEGDLDESKENQVAAAALSEAYAPHDVDDLTEEAIAELNSLLGLDESSDPEDVTTE
;
A
#
# COMPACT_ATOMS: atom_id res chain seq x y z
N MET A 1 -5.10 89.09 -26.41
CA MET A 1 -5.60 87.73 -26.13
C MET A 1 -5.97 87.70 -24.66
N GLY A 2 -7.19 87.49 -24.17
CA GLY A 2 -8.42 86.97 -24.76
C GLY A 2 -9.20 86.27 -23.64
N LEU A 3 -10.07 87.03 -22.96
CA LEU A 3 -11.37 86.67 -22.35
C LEU A 3 -11.54 85.40 -21.48
N ALA A 4 -11.76 85.64 -20.19
CA ALA A 4 -12.98 85.36 -19.39
C ALA A 4 -13.67 83.97 -19.38
N GLY A 5 -14.07 83.57 -18.15
CA GLY A 5 -15.19 82.67 -17.84
C GLY A 5 -14.76 81.45 -17.02
N LEU A 6 -15.44 80.97 -15.97
CA LEU A 6 -16.76 81.22 -15.39
C LEU A 6 -16.80 80.60 -13.97
N SER A 7 -17.67 81.15 -13.11
CA SER A 7 -18.49 80.43 -12.09
C SER A 7 -17.77 79.75 -10.90
N GLY A 8 -18.09 79.94 -9.63
CA GLY A 8 -19.21 80.64 -8.99
C GLY A 8 -19.11 80.47 -7.47
N SER A 9 -19.51 81.53 -6.77
CA SER A 9 -19.98 81.68 -5.39
C SER A 9 -19.51 80.71 -4.28
N SER A 10 -18.90 81.32 -3.28
CA SER A 10 -18.84 80.91 -1.87
C SER A 10 -20.19 80.48 -1.30
N LEU A 11 -20.17 79.58 -0.32
CA LEU A 11 -21.01 79.62 0.90
C LEU A 11 -20.56 78.48 1.84
N SER A 12 -19.30 78.59 2.29
CA SER A 12 -18.97 78.19 3.65
C SER A 12 -19.83 79.03 4.60
N ASP A 13 -20.29 78.43 5.69
CA ASP A 13 -20.96 79.11 6.80
C ASP A 13 -22.36 79.67 6.52
N ALA A 14 -23.39 78.82 6.64
CA ALA A 14 -24.59 79.12 7.46
C ALA A 14 -25.76 78.17 7.15
N ILE A 15 -25.68 76.90 7.59
CA ILE A 15 -26.86 76.25 8.18
C ILE A 15 -26.37 75.46 9.40
N SER A 16 -26.36 76.18 10.50
CA SER A 16 -26.41 75.70 11.86
C SER A 16 -27.43 74.58 12.06
N SER A 17 -27.10 73.71 13.02
CA SER A 17 -28.07 73.14 13.96
C SER A 17 -29.09 72.17 13.36
N VAL A 18 -28.76 70.88 13.34
CA VAL A 18 -29.60 69.80 13.89
C VAL A 18 -28.67 68.61 14.17
N PHE A 19 -28.68 68.14 15.43
CA PHE A 19 -27.96 66.97 15.98
C PHE A 19 -26.51 67.16 16.48
N SER A 20 -26.34 68.03 17.48
CA SER A 20 -25.37 67.77 18.56
C SER A 20 -26.02 66.96 19.68
N GLY A 21 -25.65 65.68 19.80
CA GLY A 21 -26.08 64.78 20.88
C GLY A 21 -24.87 64.04 21.44
N ASN A 22 -24.39 64.53 22.58
CA ASN A 22 -23.19 64.12 23.31
C ASN A 22 -23.46 62.99 24.32
N LYS A 23 -22.64 61.92 24.32
CA LYS A 23 -22.04 61.17 25.46
C LYS A 23 -21.92 59.67 25.19
N GLY A 24 -20.74 59.12 25.46
CA GLY A 24 -20.58 57.68 25.72
C GLY A 24 -19.20 57.13 25.39
N LYS A 25 -18.26 57.22 26.34
CA LYS A 25 -17.00 56.46 26.32
C LYS A 25 -17.26 54.99 26.73
N ARG A 26 -16.51 54.08 26.09
CA ARG A 26 -15.99 52.76 26.55
C ARG A 26 -16.93 51.54 26.66
N SER A 27 -16.65 50.52 25.82
CA SER A 27 -16.10 49.18 26.17
C SER A 27 -15.85 48.42 24.85
N LYS A 28 -14.64 47.94 24.54
CA LYS A 28 -14.15 46.55 24.69
C LYS A 28 -15.20 45.43 24.74
N GLU A 29 -14.83 44.32 24.10
CA GLU A 29 -15.54 43.04 23.87
C GLU A 29 -16.65 43.10 22.79
N SER A 30 -16.73 42.21 21.80
CA SER A 30 -16.18 40.86 21.69
C SER A 30 -15.89 40.50 20.21
N LYS A 31 -14.74 39.85 20.02
CA LYS A 31 -14.38 39.14 18.80
C LYS A 31 -15.38 38.00 18.60
N GLN A 32 -16.27 38.12 17.63
CA GLN A 32 -16.82 36.94 16.98
C GLN A 32 -15.72 36.40 16.06
N ALA A 33 -14.90 35.51 16.60
CA ALA A 33 -14.04 34.64 15.83
C ALA A 33 -14.92 33.73 14.98
N ARG A 34 -15.34 34.23 13.82
CA ARG A 34 -15.57 33.34 12.68
C ARG A 34 -14.18 32.84 12.34
N THR A 35 -13.90 31.58 12.68
CA THR A 35 -12.81 30.80 12.10
C THR A 35 -13.01 30.85 10.60
N SER A 36 -12.45 31.88 9.97
CA SER A 36 -12.27 31.89 8.53
C SER A 36 -11.23 30.82 8.28
N VAL A 37 -11.69 29.62 7.96
CA VAL A 37 -10.87 28.65 7.22
C VAL A 37 -10.34 29.45 6.04
N SER A 38 -9.02 29.63 6.04
CA SER A 38 -8.33 30.43 5.05
C SER A 38 -8.68 29.88 3.67
N LYS A 39 -9.47 30.62 2.89
CA LYS A 39 -9.81 30.32 1.48
C LYS A 39 -8.57 30.15 0.59
N ASN A 40 -7.39 30.42 1.11
CA ASN A 40 -6.11 30.26 0.44
C ASN A 40 -5.55 28.83 0.53
N GLN A 41 -6.14 27.91 1.30
CA GLN A 41 -5.70 26.51 1.32
C GLN A 41 -6.07 25.81 0.00
N HIS A 42 -7.33 25.89 -0.44
CA HIS A 42 -7.74 25.40 -1.76
C HIS A 42 -7.03 26.11 -2.91
N GLY A 43 -6.72 27.41 -2.77
CA GLY A 43 -5.96 28.16 -3.78
C GLY A 43 -4.48 27.79 -3.86
N LYS A 44 -3.87 27.34 -2.74
CA LYS A 44 -2.50 26.82 -2.70
C LYS A 44 -2.42 25.42 -3.31
N VAL A 45 -3.37 24.56 -2.97
CA VAL A 45 -3.53 23.24 -3.60
C VAL A 45 -3.73 23.42 -5.12
N ALA A 46 -4.68 24.27 -5.55
CA ALA A 46 -4.90 24.59 -6.95
C ALA A 46 -3.71 25.31 -7.64
N SER A 47 -2.86 26.04 -6.91
CA SER A 47 -1.67 26.70 -7.46
C SER A 47 -0.47 25.75 -7.58
N ASN A 48 -0.34 24.78 -6.67
CA ASN A 48 0.61 23.68 -6.76
C ASN A 48 0.20 22.72 -7.90
N LEU A 49 -1.11 22.45 -8.01
CA LEU A 49 -1.72 21.72 -9.12
C LEU A 49 -1.72 22.52 -10.45
N LYS A 50 -1.54 23.84 -10.45
CA LYS A 50 -1.34 24.62 -11.68
C LYS A 50 -0.02 24.27 -12.39
N GLY A 51 0.88 23.58 -11.70
CA GLY A 51 2.05 22.90 -12.28
C GLY A 51 1.73 21.61 -13.04
N LEU A 52 0.51 21.07 -12.96
CA LEU A 52 0.05 19.81 -13.57
C LEU A 52 -0.01 19.79 -15.10
N ASN A 53 0.40 20.85 -15.82
CA ASN A 53 0.54 20.75 -17.28
C ASN A 53 1.40 19.56 -17.70
N ALA A 54 2.34 19.13 -16.86
CA ALA A 54 3.14 17.94 -17.11
C ALA A 54 2.38 16.62 -16.87
N ALA A 55 1.42 16.59 -15.94
CA ALA A 55 0.58 15.41 -15.68
C ALA A 55 -0.46 15.19 -16.80
N HIS A 56 -0.92 16.28 -17.43
CA HIS A 56 -1.75 16.23 -18.64
C HIS A 56 -0.95 15.91 -19.93
N ALA A 57 0.36 15.67 -19.85
CA ALA A 57 1.14 15.28 -21.02
C ALA A 57 0.59 13.95 -21.59
N SER A 58 0.51 13.84 -22.92
CA SER A 58 0.09 12.60 -23.57
C SER A 58 1.08 11.46 -23.28
N GLN A 59 0.64 10.21 -23.43
CA GLN A 59 1.51 9.04 -23.27
C GLN A 59 2.78 9.16 -24.14
N THR A 60 2.65 9.61 -25.39
CA THR A 60 3.79 9.83 -26.28
C THR A 60 4.76 10.89 -25.74
N ALA A 61 4.27 11.97 -25.11
CA ALA A 61 5.13 12.98 -24.52
C ALA A 61 5.86 12.45 -23.28
N ARG A 62 5.22 11.59 -22.48
CA ARG A 62 5.84 10.91 -21.32
C ARG A 62 6.97 9.97 -21.75
N LEU A 63 6.71 9.12 -22.74
CA LEU A 63 7.70 8.16 -23.28
C LEU A 63 8.96 8.84 -23.88
N ASN A 64 8.83 10.07 -24.37
CA ASN A 64 9.93 10.81 -25.00
C ASN A 64 10.51 11.92 -24.10
N ALA A 65 10.01 12.07 -22.88
CA ALA A 65 10.46 13.13 -22.00
C ALA A 65 11.89 12.86 -21.49
N SER A 66 12.67 13.93 -21.30
CA SER A 66 13.94 13.79 -20.57
C SER A 66 13.64 13.34 -19.12
N PRO A 67 14.38 12.38 -18.56
CA PRO A 67 14.15 11.87 -17.21
C PRO A 67 14.11 12.97 -16.13
N ASN A 68 14.90 14.03 -16.30
CA ASN A 68 14.97 15.15 -15.37
C ASN A 68 13.92 16.24 -15.60
N SER A 69 13.17 16.17 -16.70
CA SER A 69 12.08 17.12 -16.99
C SER A 69 10.86 16.83 -16.11
N ARG A 70 9.99 17.82 -15.92
CA ARG A 70 8.74 17.62 -15.16
C ARG A 70 7.87 16.48 -15.73
N VAL A 71 7.82 16.35 -17.05
CA VAL A 71 7.08 15.25 -17.72
C VAL A 71 7.77 13.90 -17.51
N GLY A 72 9.11 13.86 -17.56
CA GLY A 72 9.88 12.63 -17.34
C GLY A 72 9.84 12.14 -15.90
N LYS A 73 9.85 13.06 -14.92
CA LYS A 73 9.64 12.72 -13.51
C LYS A 73 8.25 12.13 -13.25
N ILE A 74 7.22 12.69 -13.89
CA ILE A 74 5.85 12.12 -13.82
C ILE A 74 5.77 10.77 -14.53
N ALA A 75 6.47 10.60 -15.65
CA ALA A 75 6.55 9.30 -16.33
C ALA A 75 7.21 8.23 -15.44
N GLY A 76 8.32 8.57 -14.76
CA GLY A 76 8.99 7.67 -13.82
C GLY A 76 8.13 7.34 -12.60
N TYR A 77 7.40 8.33 -12.06
CA TYR A 77 6.40 8.08 -11.01
C TYR A 77 5.30 7.13 -11.49
N GLN A 78 4.72 7.38 -12.67
CA GLN A 78 3.69 6.51 -13.24
C GLN A 78 4.16 5.06 -13.41
N GLU A 79 5.37 4.86 -13.95
CA GLU A 79 5.95 3.53 -14.14
C GLU A 79 6.19 2.81 -12.80
N ALA A 80 6.73 3.53 -11.81
CA ALA A 80 6.95 2.97 -10.48
C ALA A 80 5.63 2.61 -9.78
N THR A 81 4.61 3.47 -9.86
CA THR A 81 3.29 3.17 -9.27
C THR A 81 2.63 1.98 -9.96
N ILE A 82 2.73 1.84 -11.29
CA ILE A 82 2.25 0.64 -11.99
C ILE A 82 2.98 -0.62 -11.51
N SER A 83 4.30 -0.54 -11.31
CA SER A 83 5.09 -1.65 -10.78
C SER A 83 4.63 -2.05 -9.37
N GLU A 84 4.38 -1.08 -8.50
CA GLU A 84 3.88 -1.33 -7.14
C GLU A 84 2.49 -1.95 -7.12
N ILE A 85 1.57 -1.47 -7.96
CA ILE A 85 0.24 -2.08 -8.12
C ILE A 85 0.41 -3.53 -8.56
N GLY A 86 1.23 -3.79 -9.57
CA GLY A 86 1.48 -5.15 -10.06
C GLY A 86 2.11 -6.08 -9.02
N LEU A 87 3.03 -5.58 -8.18
CA LEU A 87 3.58 -6.35 -7.06
C LEU A 87 2.53 -6.61 -5.97
N THR A 88 1.73 -5.60 -5.64
CA THR A 88 0.64 -5.70 -4.66
C THR A 88 -0.41 -6.73 -5.08
N ASP A 89 -0.80 -6.72 -6.36
CA ASP A 89 -1.74 -7.68 -6.92
C ASP A 89 -1.20 -9.12 -6.89
N GLN A 90 0.10 -9.30 -7.18
CA GLN A 90 0.75 -10.61 -7.09
C GLN A 90 0.82 -11.12 -5.65
N ILE A 91 1.21 -10.26 -4.71
CA ILE A 91 1.21 -10.59 -3.27
C ILE A 91 -0.20 -10.97 -2.82
N ALA A 92 -1.23 -10.23 -3.23
CA ALA A 92 -2.62 -10.56 -2.89
C ALA A 92 -3.06 -11.92 -3.46
N ALA A 93 -2.69 -12.22 -4.72
CA ALA A 93 -3.00 -13.50 -5.36
C ALA A 93 -2.27 -14.70 -4.72
N LEU A 94 -1.04 -14.50 -4.23
CA LEU A 94 -0.33 -15.53 -3.46
C LEU A 94 -0.93 -15.70 -2.06
N ASN A 95 -1.30 -14.60 -1.38
CA ASN A 95 -1.96 -14.68 -0.08
C ASN A 95 -3.30 -15.42 -0.13
N GLU A 96 -4.04 -15.38 -1.25
CA GLU A 96 -5.27 -16.17 -1.41
C GLU A 96 -5.01 -17.69 -1.47
N GLN A 97 -3.77 -18.11 -1.79
CA GLN A 97 -3.35 -19.51 -1.84
C GLN A 97 -2.80 -20.02 -0.50
N VAL A 98 -2.54 -19.13 0.46
CA VAL A 98 -2.12 -19.51 1.81
C VAL A 98 -3.27 -20.23 2.50
N ASP A 99 -2.97 -21.41 3.04
CA ASP A 99 -3.92 -22.25 3.76
C ASP A 99 -3.55 -22.34 5.23
N ASP A 100 -4.14 -21.45 6.03
CA ASP A 100 -3.98 -21.40 7.49
C ASP A 100 -4.55 -22.64 8.21
N THR A 101 -5.18 -23.58 7.49
CA THR A 101 -5.68 -24.84 8.05
C THR A 101 -4.68 -25.99 7.97
N VAL A 102 -3.55 -25.80 7.28
CA VAL A 102 -2.45 -26.76 7.29
C VAL A 102 -1.91 -26.87 8.71
N ALA A 103 -2.01 -28.06 9.29
CA ALA A 103 -1.56 -28.31 10.66
C ALA A 103 -0.05 -28.11 10.78
N THR A 104 0.38 -27.53 11.90
CA THR A 104 1.81 -27.56 12.26
C THR A 104 2.25 -28.99 12.56
N THR A 105 3.54 -29.27 12.45
CA THR A 105 4.09 -30.61 12.73
C THR A 105 3.76 -31.05 14.15
N ALA A 106 3.85 -30.14 15.12
CA ALA A 106 3.51 -30.41 16.51
C ALA A 106 2.02 -30.76 16.70
N GLU A 107 1.10 -30.05 16.03
CA GLU A 107 -0.33 -30.36 16.07
C GLU A 107 -0.63 -31.71 15.41
N PHE A 108 -0.06 -31.95 14.23
CA PHE A 108 -0.18 -33.23 13.53
C PHE A 108 0.28 -34.40 14.41
N VAL A 109 1.46 -34.30 15.03
CA VAL A 109 1.98 -35.33 15.92
C VAL A 109 1.09 -35.51 17.15
N ALA A 110 0.66 -34.42 17.79
CA ALA A 110 -0.20 -34.49 18.96
C ALA A 110 -1.55 -35.20 18.68
N GLU A 111 -2.06 -35.08 17.45
CA GLU A 111 -3.31 -35.72 17.03
C GLU A 111 -3.14 -37.17 16.57
N ASN A 112 -1.98 -37.54 16.04
CA ASN A 112 -1.76 -38.84 15.38
C ASN A 112 -0.83 -39.80 16.14
N ILE A 113 -0.11 -39.34 17.16
CA ILE A 113 0.77 -40.21 17.95
C ILE A 113 -0.04 -41.21 18.81
N SER A 114 0.37 -42.47 18.76
CA SER A 114 -0.19 -43.55 19.58
C SER A 114 0.31 -43.47 21.02
N GLU A 115 -0.53 -43.88 21.99
CA GLU A 115 -0.10 -44.09 23.38
C GLU A 115 0.98 -45.19 23.50
N ASP A 116 1.05 -46.10 22.52
CA ASP A 116 2.04 -47.17 22.44
C ASP A 116 3.34 -46.74 21.71
N SER A 117 3.45 -45.45 21.33
CA SER A 117 4.67 -44.90 20.73
C SER A 117 5.90 -45.16 21.61
N LEU A 118 7.02 -45.50 20.96
CA LEU A 118 8.30 -45.80 21.62
C LEU A 118 9.17 -44.55 21.84
N VAL A 119 8.79 -43.43 21.25
CA VAL A 119 9.50 -42.15 21.27
C VAL A 119 8.55 -41.02 21.69
N SER A 120 9.13 -39.95 22.21
CA SER A 120 8.33 -38.79 22.63
C SER A 120 7.71 -38.05 21.44
N PRO A 121 6.58 -37.34 21.64
CA PRO A 121 6.02 -36.46 20.62
C PRO A 121 7.04 -35.46 20.08
N GLU A 122 7.88 -34.90 20.97
CA GLU A 122 8.89 -33.92 20.58
C GLU A 122 9.95 -34.52 19.65
N GLU A 123 10.40 -35.76 19.92
CA GLU A 123 11.35 -36.45 19.03
C GLU A 123 10.74 -36.77 17.66
N ILE A 124 9.45 -37.10 17.60
CA ILE A 124 8.75 -37.32 16.32
C ILE A 124 8.58 -36.01 15.57
N THR A 125 8.22 -34.92 16.25
CA THR A 125 8.13 -33.59 15.63
C THR A 125 9.48 -33.19 15.03
N GLU A 126 10.58 -33.32 15.77
CA GLU A 126 11.93 -33.05 15.27
C GLU A 126 12.30 -33.95 14.08
N ALA A 127 11.89 -35.22 14.09
CA ALA A 127 12.14 -36.13 12.98
C ALA A 127 11.37 -35.76 11.71
N ILE A 128 10.10 -35.36 11.83
CA ILE A 128 9.29 -34.92 10.69
C ILE A 128 9.82 -33.57 10.15
N ASP A 129 10.15 -32.61 11.02
CA ASP A 129 10.71 -31.32 10.61
C ASP A 129 12.07 -31.45 9.91
N ALA A 130 12.79 -32.55 10.13
CA ALA A 130 14.06 -32.84 9.47
C ALA A 130 13.92 -33.58 8.13
N LEU A 131 12.70 -33.98 7.74
CA LEU A 131 12.47 -34.65 6.47
C LEU A 131 12.76 -33.69 5.30
N ASP A 132 13.52 -34.19 4.33
CA ASP A 132 13.77 -33.52 3.06
C ASP A 132 13.12 -34.34 1.93
N PRO A 133 12.01 -33.86 1.33
CA PRO A 133 11.34 -34.54 0.22
C PRO A 133 12.22 -34.80 -1.01
N ALA A 134 13.35 -34.09 -1.14
CA ALA A 134 14.31 -34.30 -2.22
C ALA A 134 15.40 -35.34 -1.89
N ALA A 135 15.45 -35.86 -0.66
CA ALA A 135 16.44 -36.85 -0.24
C ALA A 135 16.15 -38.25 -0.77
N ASP A 136 17.21 -39.01 -1.09
CA ASP A 136 17.10 -40.38 -1.63
C ASP A 136 16.48 -41.37 -0.62
N ASP A 137 16.60 -41.08 0.68
CA ASP A 137 16.11 -41.89 1.80
C ASP A 137 14.78 -41.41 2.39
N TYR A 138 14.17 -40.36 1.82
CA TYR A 138 12.92 -39.76 2.31
C TYR A 138 11.85 -40.78 2.71
N GLN A 139 11.49 -41.71 1.81
CA GLN A 139 10.46 -42.71 2.10
C GLN A 139 10.86 -43.66 3.24
N SER A 140 12.14 -44.01 3.33
CA SER A 140 12.64 -44.86 4.41
C SER A 140 12.53 -44.17 5.77
N ASP A 141 12.77 -42.86 5.81
CA ASP A 141 12.64 -42.06 7.02
C ASP A 141 11.17 -41.86 7.40
N VAL A 142 10.29 -41.59 6.43
CA VAL A 142 8.83 -41.53 6.63
C VAL A 142 8.32 -42.84 7.22
N ASP A 143 8.71 -44.00 6.66
CA ASP A 143 8.27 -45.31 7.16
C ASP A 143 8.80 -45.60 8.58
N ALA A 144 10.02 -45.17 8.88
CA ALA A 144 10.59 -45.29 10.23
C ALA A 144 9.83 -44.42 11.24
N ILE A 145 9.48 -43.19 10.86
CA ILE A 145 8.68 -42.27 11.68
C ILE A 145 7.26 -42.83 11.86
N ALA A 146 6.63 -43.37 10.83
CA ALA A 146 5.31 -43.99 10.91
C ALA A 146 5.28 -45.16 11.92
N ALA A 147 6.30 -46.01 11.90
CA ALA A 147 6.47 -47.08 12.88
C ALA A 147 6.66 -46.54 14.31
N ALA A 148 7.49 -45.50 14.45
CA ALA A 148 7.74 -44.86 15.73
C ALA A 148 6.46 -44.22 16.32
N MET A 149 5.72 -43.46 15.49
CA MET A 149 4.50 -42.75 15.87
C MET A 149 3.33 -43.68 16.17
N SER A 150 3.19 -44.79 15.44
CA SER A 150 2.14 -45.78 15.66
C SER A 150 2.46 -46.80 16.77
N GLY A 151 3.74 -47.00 17.10
CA GLY A 151 4.21 -48.07 17.98
C GLY A 151 4.16 -49.47 17.36
N LEU A 152 3.88 -49.57 16.06
CA LEU A 152 3.76 -50.84 15.35
C LEU A 152 5.12 -51.34 14.86
N ASP A 153 5.34 -52.67 14.93
CA ASP A 153 6.54 -53.31 14.38
C ASP A 153 6.42 -53.41 12.84
N PRO A 154 7.35 -52.81 12.06
CA PRO A 154 7.32 -52.85 10.60
C PRO A 154 7.65 -54.23 10.01
N ASN A 155 8.15 -55.17 10.81
CA ASN A 155 8.45 -56.53 10.36
C ASN A 155 7.24 -57.48 10.47
N VAL A 156 6.09 -56.99 10.96
CA VAL A 156 4.85 -57.76 11.09
C VAL A 156 3.93 -57.43 9.91
N THR A 157 3.67 -58.41 9.06
CA THR A 157 2.88 -58.22 7.82
C THR A 157 1.47 -57.67 8.07
N GLU A 158 0.84 -58.01 9.19
CA GLU A 158 -0.47 -57.47 9.56
C GLU A 158 -0.46 -55.95 9.80
N ASN A 159 0.70 -55.37 10.11
CA ASN A 159 0.85 -53.93 10.35
C ASN A 159 1.13 -53.15 9.06
N GLU A 160 1.49 -53.80 7.95
CA GLU A 160 1.91 -53.15 6.70
C GLU A 160 0.89 -52.12 6.21
N GLN A 161 -0.41 -52.45 6.25
CA GLN A 161 -1.46 -51.52 5.82
C GLN A 161 -1.59 -50.32 6.75
N ALA A 162 -1.60 -50.54 8.07
CA ALA A 162 -1.74 -49.46 9.05
C ALA A 162 -0.53 -48.51 9.02
N LEU A 163 0.68 -49.06 8.85
CA LEU A 163 1.89 -48.27 8.67
C LEU A 163 1.87 -47.47 7.38
N ALA A 164 1.42 -48.05 6.26
CA ALA A 164 1.28 -47.33 5.00
C ALA A 164 0.29 -46.16 5.10
N GLU A 165 -0.83 -46.33 5.80
CA GLU A 165 -1.80 -45.24 6.04
C GLU A 165 -1.19 -44.10 6.87
N VAL A 166 -0.35 -44.41 7.87
CA VAL A 166 0.36 -43.40 8.66
C VAL A 166 1.46 -42.72 7.85
N SER A 167 2.24 -43.47 7.07
CA SER A 167 3.25 -42.93 6.15
C SER A 167 2.62 -41.96 5.14
N GLU A 168 1.48 -42.32 4.55
CA GLU A 168 0.74 -41.45 3.60
C GLU A 168 0.25 -40.17 4.28
N SER A 169 -0.21 -40.26 5.54
CA SER A 169 -0.61 -39.09 6.33
C SER A 169 0.57 -38.14 6.59
N ILE A 170 1.74 -38.68 6.98
CA ILE A 170 2.97 -37.89 7.17
C ILE A 170 3.38 -37.22 5.85
N ASP A 171 3.46 -37.98 4.76
CA ASP A 171 3.85 -37.49 3.43
C ASP A 171 2.92 -36.36 2.96
N SER A 172 1.61 -36.54 3.10
CA SER A 172 0.63 -35.50 2.78
C SER A 172 0.80 -34.24 3.63
N THR A 173 1.11 -34.37 4.92
CA THR A 173 1.33 -33.21 5.80
C THR A 173 2.61 -32.48 5.44
N VAL A 174 3.71 -33.21 5.23
CA VAL A 174 5.01 -32.61 4.82
C VAL A 174 4.87 -31.90 3.49
N ALA A 175 4.23 -32.51 2.49
CA ALA A 175 4.01 -31.89 1.19
C ALA A 175 3.15 -30.62 1.29
N ALA A 176 2.12 -30.61 2.14
CA ALA A 176 1.29 -29.43 2.37
C ALA A 176 2.09 -28.30 3.04
N GLN A 177 2.92 -28.63 4.04
CA GLN A 177 3.77 -27.66 4.72
C GLN A 177 4.86 -27.08 3.82
N ASP A 178 5.50 -27.91 3.00
CA ASP A 178 6.52 -27.49 2.03
C ASP A 178 5.93 -26.51 1.00
N ALA A 179 4.72 -26.81 0.49
CA ALA A 179 4.00 -25.89 -0.40
C ALA A 179 3.67 -24.55 0.28
N GLN A 180 3.26 -24.56 1.56
CA GLN A 180 3.02 -23.32 2.32
C GLN A 180 4.33 -22.54 2.57
N ALA A 181 5.45 -23.23 2.80
CA ALA A 181 6.75 -22.60 2.96
C ALA A 181 7.24 -21.94 1.67
N GLU A 182 7.06 -22.60 0.51
CA GLU A 182 7.37 -22.03 -0.80
C GLU A 182 6.52 -20.78 -1.10
N LEU A 183 5.22 -20.82 -0.79
CA LEU A 183 4.34 -19.66 -0.91
C LEU A 183 4.82 -18.50 -0.02
N ALA A 184 5.17 -18.79 1.24
CA ALA A 184 5.67 -17.79 2.17
C ALA A 184 7.00 -17.15 1.71
N GLU A 185 7.92 -17.95 1.15
CA GLU A 185 9.17 -17.44 0.58
C GLU A 185 8.91 -16.52 -0.62
N ASN A 186 8.05 -16.93 -1.55
CA ASN A 186 7.67 -16.13 -2.71
C ASN A 186 7.00 -14.80 -2.31
N ILE A 187 6.11 -14.83 -1.30
CA ILE A 187 5.50 -13.61 -0.75
C ILE A 187 6.57 -12.70 -0.16
N ALA A 188 7.47 -13.24 0.67
CA ALA A 188 8.53 -12.46 1.30
C ALA A 188 9.50 -11.83 0.27
N GLU A 189 9.80 -12.54 -0.82
CA GLU A 189 10.59 -12.00 -1.94
C GLU A 189 9.88 -10.81 -2.59
N LEU A 190 8.59 -10.96 -2.95
CA LEU A 190 7.80 -9.89 -3.56
C LEU A 190 7.59 -8.69 -2.61
N GLU A 191 7.43 -8.92 -1.31
CA GLU A 191 7.38 -7.86 -0.30
C GLU A 191 8.72 -7.09 -0.24
N GLY A 192 9.85 -7.80 -0.34
CA GLY A 192 11.17 -7.19 -0.47
C GLY A 192 11.30 -6.32 -1.72
N ASP A 193 10.87 -6.82 -2.88
CA ASP A 193 10.84 -6.07 -4.14
C ASP A 193 9.92 -4.84 -4.06
N LEU A 194 8.78 -4.97 -3.39
CA LEU A 194 7.84 -3.88 -3.17
C LEU A 194 8.44 -2.79 -2.28
N ASP A 195 9.16 -3.17 -1.23
CA ASP A 195 9.86 -2.22 -0.36
C ASP A 195 11.02 -1.52 -1.09
N GLU A 196 11.79 -2.24 -1.91
CA GLU A 196 12.82 -1.62 -2.77
C GLU A 196 12.19 -0.67 -3.80
N SER A 197 11.06 -1.05 -4.41
CA SER A 197 10.30 -0.20 -5.31
C SER A 197 9.83 1.09 -4.62
N LYS A 198 9.31 0.98 -3.39
CA LYS A 198 8.89 2.13 -2.58
C LYS A 198 10.07 3.03 -2.20
N GLU A 199 11.24 2.46 -1.88
CA GLU A 199 12.44 3.24 -1.58
C GLU A 199 12.96 3.98 -2.83
N ASN A 200 12.96 3.30 -3.99
CA ASN A 200 13.24 3.92 -5.28
C ASN A 200 12.19 4.98 -5.64
N GLN A 201 10.93 4.81 -5.23
CA GLN A 201 9.93 5.86 -5.28
C GLN A 201 10.27 7.02 -4.35
N VAL A 202 10.74 6.84 -3.11
CA VAL A 202 11.20 7.98 -2.27
C VAL A 202 12.34 8.75 -2.95
N ALA A 203 13.21 8.06 -3.71
CA ALA A 203 14.23 8.69 -4.54
C ALA A 203 13.66 9.39 -5.80
N ALA A 204 12.60 8.85 -6.43
CA ALA A 204 11.86 9.49 -7.52
C ALA A 204 10.88 10.60 -7.03
N ALA A 205 10.45 10.51 -5.78
CA ALA A 205 9.55 11.38 -5.02
C ALA A 205 10.26 12.60 -4.42
N ALA A 206 11.49 12.86 -4.87
CA ALA A 206 11.93 14.22 -5.16
C ALA A 206 11.07 14.92 -6.26
N LEU A 207 9.81 14.51 -6.44
CA LEU A 207 8.69 15.31 -6.92
C LEU A 207 8.56 16.61 -6.11
N SER A 208 8.88 16.63 -4.80
CA SER A 208 8.94 17.90 -4.03
C SER A 208 9.94 18.90 -4.65
N GLU A 209 11.09 18.42 -5.12
CA GLU A 209 12.12 19.19 -5.83
C GLU A 209 11.67 19.61 -7.25
N ALA A 210 10.77 18.85 -7.88
CA ALA A 210 10.19 19.19 -9.19
C ALA A 210 9.10 20.27 -9.11
N TYR A 211 8.51 20.47 -7.92
CA TYR A 211 7.39 21.38 -7.68
C TYR A 211 7.76 22.68 -6.95
N ALA A 212 9.03 22.93 -6.61
CA ALA A 212 9.50 24.20 -6.06
C ALA A 212 9.61 25.31 -7.15
N PRO A 213 9.27 26.58 -6.84
CA PRO A 213 9.75 27.28 -5.65
C PRO A 213 8.66 27.83 -4.72
N HIS A 214 7.63 27.04 -4.41
CA HIS A 214 6.75 27.37 -3.29
C HIS A 214 6.64 26.16 -2.38
N ASP A 215 7.29 26.24 -1.22
CA ASP A 215 7.11 25.43 -0.01
C ASP A 215 5.99 24.38 -0.14
N VAL A 216 6.30 23.27 -0.79
CA VAL A 216 5.48 22.05 -0.77
C VAL A 216 5.93 21.26 0.45
N ASP A 217 5.76 21.87 1.62
CA ASP A 217 5.97 21.16 2.88
C ASP A 217 4.94 20.04 3.07
N ASP A 218 3.86 19.97 2.27
CA ASP A 218 2.93 18.85 2.26
C ASP A 218 2.31 18.65 0.85
N LEU A 219 2.78 17.67 0.08
CA LEU A 219 1.92 17.01 -0.91
C LEU A 219 0.86 16.25 -0.10
N THR A 220 -0.34 16.81 0.00
CA THR A 220 -1.43 16.15 0.72
C THR A 220 -1.78 14.84 0.01
N GLU A 221 -2.24 13.84 0.76
CA GLU A 221 -2.74 12.57 0.20
C GLU A 221 -3.78 12.82 -0.90
N GLU A 222 -4.58 13.87 -0.75
CA GLU A 222 -5.57 14.34 -1.73
C GLU A 222 -4.93 14.76 -3.08
N ALA A 223 -3.76 15.41 -3.06
CA ALA A 223 -3.06 15.83 -4.28
C ALA A 223 -2.40 14.64 -5.00
N ILE A 224 -1.97 13.62 -4.25
CA ILE A 224 -1.44 12.36 -4.80
C ILE A 224 -2.58 11.57 -5.44
N ALA A 225 -3.73 11.48 -4.76
CA ALA A 225 -4.92 10.82 -5.31
C ALA A 225 -5.41 11.48 -6.62
N GLU A 226 -5.43 12.82 -6.69
CA GLU A 226 -5.79 13.54 -7.92
C GLU A 226 -4.76 13.30 -9.06
N LEU A 227 -3.47 13.21 -8.73
CA LEU A 227 -2.42 12.85 -9.69
C LEU A 227 -2.60 11.41 -10.21
N ASN A 228 -2.87 10.45 -9.33
CA ASN A 228 -3.11 9.06 -9.70
C ASN A 228 -4.34 8.93 -10.60
N SER A 229 -5.44 9.61 -10.29
CA SER A 229 -6.63 9.65 -11.14
C SER A 229 -6.32 10.23 -12.53
N LEU A 230 -5.54 11.32 -12.62
CA LEU A 230 -5.15 11.93 -13.89
C LEU A 230 -4.22 11.02 -14.73
N LEU A 231 -3.44 10.17 -14.07
CA LEU A 231 -2.54 9.22 -14.72
C LEU A 231 -3.22 7.88 -15.06
N GLY A 232 -4.46 7.66 -14.63
CA GLY A 232 -5.17 6.39 -14.79
C GLY A 232 -4.60 5.28 -13.92
N LEU A 233 -4.19 5.63 -12.69
CA LEU A 233 -3.57 4.75 -11.70
C LEU A 233 -4.51 4.45 -10.52
N ASP A 234 -5.80 4.80 -10.61
CA ASP A 234 -6.75 4.41 -9.57
C ASP A 234 -7.19 2.94 -9.72
N GLU A 235 -7.51 2.31 -8.59
CA GLU A 235 -8.00 0.92 -8.46
C GLU A 235 -9.35 0.67 -9.17
N SER A 236 -9.90 1.66 -9.89
CA SER A 236 -11.17 1.58 -10.62
C SER A 236 -11.03 1.69 -12.13
N SER A 237 -9.83 1.49 -12.66
CA SER A 237 -9.61 1.34 -14.10
C SER A 237 -9.84 -0.12 -14.54
N ASP A 238 -11.06 -0.62 -14.34
CA ASP A 238 -11.55 -1.81 -15.04
C ASP A 238 -11.33 -1.60 -16.55
N PRO A 239 -10.65 -2.51 -17.27
CA PRO A 239 -10.45 -2.41 -18.72
C PRO A 239 -11.71 -2.74 -19.55
N GLU A 240 -12.92 -2.45 -19.04
CA GLU A 240 -14.22 -2.75 -19.67
C GLU A 240 -14.91 -1.47 -20.20
N ASP A 241 -14.17 -0.54 -20.79
CA ASP A 241 -14.77 0.48 -21.67
C ASP A 241 -13.92 0.76 -22.93
N VAL A 242 -13.35 -0.31 -23.50
CA VAL A 242 -12.74 -0.29 -24.83
C VAL A 242 -13.37 -1.35 -25.73
N THR A 243 -14.70 -1.36 -25.85
CA THR A 243 -15.49 -1.92 -26.97
C THR A 243 -16.95 -1.50 -26.69
N THR A 244 -17.70 -0.76 -27.50
CA THR A 244 -17.89 -0.78 -28.96
C THR A 244 -18.89 0.32 -29.36
N GLU A 245 -18.66 0.89 -30.56
CA GLU A 245 -19.52 1.75 -31.42
C GLU A 245 -19.69 3.26 -31.12
#